data_AF-A0A6N3Z3S0-F1
#
_entry.id   AF-A0A6N3Z3S0-F1
#
_cell.length_a   1.000
_cell.length_b   1.000
_cell.length_c   1.000
_cell.angle_alpha   90.00
_cell.angle_beta   90.00
_cell.angle_gamma   90.00
#
_symmetry.space_group_name_H-M   'P 1'
#
loop_
_entity.id
_entity.type
_entity.pdbx_description
1 polymer ?
#
loop_
_entity_poly.entity_id
_entity_poly.type
_entity_poly.pdbx_seq_one_letter_code
_entity_poly.pdbx_strand_id
1 'polypeptide(L)'
;MNCMILVCKIVLGIYQGQIIMKKSLLMIPCFGLLAACGGSDGGGSDETDPPYGYCSNAQEMTCTYPVSQLELRYTMHLRNDNSMYFRGDFYSDYKPPIFPYEMYVSDIDRVEIVQDGVVHSRENLSGIEFPTIDAMGAMYEFNWYRNDELVGYTTLDRLPEPISDISINSYELTNSVRIQWSAASDHRYDIDIHSLRCYSNGDVALSKESKQPNYIVSEGFAFASFDLLSHYNETIEGLKENYDQCSILADINGRNLLSVPDQHIGNITLNFKSNETLYIELF
;
A
#
# COMPACT_ATOMS: atom_id res chain seq x y z
N MET A 1 -25.26 -58.64 15.79
CA MET A 1 -23.99 -59.32 16.17
C MET A 1 -22.90 -58.80 15.23
N ASN A 2 -21.88 -58.05 15.61
CA ASN A 2 -21.46 -57.45 16.87
C ASN A 2 -20.85 -56.09 16.54
N CYS A 3 -21.31 -55.05 17.24
CA CYS A 3 -20.72 -53.73 17.30
C CYS A 3 -20.06 -53.64 18.68
N MET A 4 -18.74 -53.80 18.76
CA MET A 4 -17.88 -53.43 19.90
C MET A 4 -16.47 -53.97 19.59
N ILE A 5 -15.44 -53.24 20.05
CA ILE A 5 -14.00 -53.43 19.80
C ILE A 5 -13.60 -52.75 18.47
N LEU A 6 -13.24 -51.46 18.44
CA LEU A 6 -11.90 -51.02 18.84
C LEU A 6 -11.84 -49.49 19.03
N VAL A 7 -12.75 -48.91 19.82
CA VAL A 7 -12.66 -47.52 20.33
C VAL A 7 -11.61 -47.40 21.45
N CYS A 8 -10.63 -48.32 21.52
CA CYS A 8 -9.70 -48.47 22.65
C CYS A 8 -8.22 -48.31 22.29
N LYS A 9 -7.87 -47.64 21.18
CA LYS A 9 -6.46 -47.28 20.88
C LYS A 9 -6.18 -45.78 20.73
N ILE A 10 -7.19 -44.93 20.78
CA ILE A 10 -6.99 -43.46 20.66
C ILE A 10 -6.97 -42.76 22.02
N VAL A 11 -7.53 -43.37 23.08
CA VAL A 11 -7.66 -42.73 24.40
C VAL A 11 -6.46 -42.97 25.33
N LEU A 12 -5.52 -43.85 24.96
CA LEU A 12 -4.31 -44.15 25.77
C LEU A 12 -3.02 -43.48 25.28
N GLY A 13 -3.06 -42.72 24.17
CA GLY A 13 -1.91 -41.95 23.67
C GLY A 13 -1.87 -40.48 24.12
N ILE A 14 -2.96 -39.96 24.71
CA ILE A 14 -3.09 -38.53 25.05
C ILE A 14 -2.69 -38.23 26.51
N TYR A 15 -2.51 -39.26 27.34
CA TYR A 15 -2.21 -39.09 28.78
C TYR A 15 -0.75 -39.31 29.19
N GLN A 16 0.20 -39.51 28.27
CA GLN A 16 1.64 -39.66 28.59
C GLN A 16 2.58 -38.62 27.95
N GLY A 17 2.05 -37.53 27.38
CA GLY A 17 2.87 -36.45 26.81
C GLY A 17 2.82 -35.10 27.55
N GLN A 18 2.07 -35.00 28.66
CA GLN A 18 1.77 -33.72 29.33
C GLN A 18 2.64 -33.41 30.55
N ILE A 19 3.72 -34.15 30.80
CA ILE A 19 4.67 -33.85 31.87
C ILE A 19 6.08 -34.06 31.33
N ILE A 20 6.74 -32.96 30.90
CA ILE A 20 8.20 -32.68 30.86
C ILE A 20 8.53 -31.72 29.69
N MET A 21 8.95 -30.50 30.06
CA MET A 21 9.67 -29.45 29.29
C MET A 21 8.85 -28.59 28.31
N LYS A 22 8.47 -27.34 28.67
CA LYS A 22 9.24 -26.07 28.70
C LYS A 22 10.05 -25.78 27.42
N LYS A 23 9.60 -24.74 26.70
CA LYS A 23 10.25 -23.96 25.62
C LYS A 23 10.59 -24.71 24.33
N SER A 24 9.73 -24.57 23.31
CA SER A 24 10.09 -24.36 21.89
C SER A 24 8.82 -24.43 21.02
N LEU A 25 8.60 -23.37 20.23
CA LEU A 25 8.10 -23.33 18.85
C LEU A 25 7.09 -24.37 18.33
N LEU A 26 6.09 -23.82 17.62
CA LEU A 26 5.29 -24.39 16.51
C LEU A 26 4.16 -25.39 16.82
N MET A 27 2.98 -25.07 16.23
CA MET A 27 1.88 -25.90 15.70
C MET A 27 0.52 -25.27 16.07
N ILE A 28 -0.08 -24.46 15.18
CA ILE A 28 -1.07 -24.86 14.16
C ILE A 28 -2.25 -25.65 14.76
N PRO A 29 -3.48 -25.11 14.71
CA PRO A 29 -4.67 -25.92 14.62
C PRO A 29 -5.32 -25.75 13.23
N CYS A 30 -5.00 -26.66 12.32
CA CYS A 30 -5.86 -27.00 11.20
C CYS A 30 -7.06 -27.78 11.74
N PHE A 31 -8.24 -27.16 11.82
CA PHE A 31 -9.51 -27.85 11.95
C PHE A 31 -10.54 -27.20 11.04
N GLY A 32 -10.82 -27.86 9.92
CA GLY A 32 -11.85 -27.41 8.98
C GLY A 32 -11.97 -28.21 7.68
N LEU A 33 -11.42 -29.43 7.58
CA LEU A 33 -11.71 -30.31 6.44
C LEU A 33 -13.03 -31.05 6.70
N LEU A 34 -14.13 -30.43 6.30
CA LEU A 34 -15.36 -31.15 6.02
C LEU A 34 -15.20 -31.85 4.68
N ALA A 35 -15.30 -33.18 4.74
CA ALA A 35 -15.33 -34.06 3.60
C ALA A 35 -16.52 -33.76 2.68
N ALA A 36 -16.25 -33.49 1.41
CA ALA A 36 -17.12 -33.90 0.32
C ALA A 36 -16.37 -34.98 -0.48
N CYS A 37 -16.84 -36.20 -0.30
CA CYS A 37 -16.51 -37.35 -1.14
C CYS A 37 -17.18 -37.15 -2.50
N GLY A 38 -16.38 -36.87 -3.53
CA GLY A 38 -16.80 -36.89 -4.94
C GLY A 38 -15.59 -37.26 -5.79
N GLY A 39 -15.46 -38.53 -6.15
CA GLY A 39 -14.46 -38.98 -7.10
C GLY A 39 -14.88 -38.66 -8.54
N SER A 40 -13.94 -38.17 -9.34
CA SER A 40 -13.91 -38.36 -10.79
C SER A 40 -12.46 -38.46 -11.23
N ASP A 41 -12.13 -39.59 -11.86
CA ASP A 41 -10.98 -39.75 -12.75
C ASP A 41 -11.06 -38.75 -13.92
N GLY A 42 -9.92 -38.28 -14.41
CA GLY A 42 -9.81 -37.60 -15.71
C GLY A 42 -8.88 -36.39 -15.65
N GLY A 43 -7.71 -36.49 -16.27
CA GLY A 43 -6.73 -35.41 -16.34
C GLY A 43 -7.13 -34.29 -17.30
N GLY A 44 -6.42 -33.18 -17.19
CA GLY A 44 -6.52 -32.03 -18.07
C GLY A 44 -6.43 -30.75 -17.26
N SER A 45 -5.53 -29.87 -17.65
CA SER A 45 -5.38 -28.48 -17.23
C SER A 45 -6.70 -27.78 -16.88
N ASP A 46 -6.94 -27.50 -15.60
CA ASP A 46 -7.98 -26.56 -15.18
C ASP A 46 -7.39 -25.14 -15.23
N GLU A 47 -7.38 -24.58 -16.44
CA GLU A 47 -7.71 -23.17 -16.58
C GLU A 47 -9.17 -23.05 -16.12
N THR A 48 -9.39 -22.46 -14.94
CA THR A 48 -10.73 -22.12 -14.46
C THR A 48 -11.30 -21.02 -15.36
N ASP A 49 -11.79 -21.42 -16.53
CA ASP A 49 -12.63 -20.61 -17.40
C ASP A 49 -13.95 -20.32 -16.67
N PRO A 50 -14.41 -19.06 -16.64
CA PRO A 50 -15.60 -18.71 -15.88
C PRO A 50 -16.84 -19.39 -16.45
N PRO A 51 -17.73 -19.93 -15.60
CA PRO A 51 -19.04 -20.38 -16.03
C PRO A 51 -19.81 -19.15 -16.54
N TYR A 52 -20.32 -19.25 -17.77
CA TYR A 52 -21.06 -18.22 -18.50
C TYR A 52 -21.92 -17.30 -17.61
N GLY A 53 -21.39 -16.10 -17.34
CA GLY A 53 -22.06 -14.99 -16.67
C GLY A 53 -21.60 -13.67 -17.27
N TYR A 54 -22.44 -13.10 -18.15
CA TYR A 54 -22.58 -11.67 -18.46
C TYR A 54 -21.38 -10.74 -18.77
N CYS A 55 -20.18 -11.23 -19.12
CA CYS A 55 -19.15 -10.35 -19.69
C CYS A 55 -19.46 -10.03 -21.17
N SER A 56 -20.64 -9.49 -21.48
CA SER A 56 -21.07 -9.25 -22.86
C SER A 56 -20.22 -8.15 -23.50
N ASN A 57 -19.19 -8.51 -24.27
CA ASN A 57 -18.31 -7.61 -25.04
C ASN A 57 -17.70 -6.40 -24.30
N ALA A 58 -17.86 -6.32 -22.98
CA ALA A 58 -17.41 -5.22 -22.16
C ALA A 58 -15.94 -5.48 -21.83
N GLN A 59 -15.06 -5.19 -22.78
CA GLN A 59 -13.61 -5.38 -22.64
C GLN A 59 -13.04 -4.67 -21.41
N GLU A 60 -13.76 -3.71 -20.83
CA GLU A 60 -13.39 -2.98 -19.61
C GLU A 60 -13.71 -3.76 -18.32
N MET A 61 -14.33 -4.95 -18.38
CA MET A 61 -14.68 -5.74 -17.19
C MET A 61 -13.59 -6.73 -16.80
N THR A 62 -13.34 -6.90 -15.51
CA THR A 62 -12.37 -7.90 -14.99
C THR A 62 -12.69 -9.33 -15.41
N CYS A 63 -13.97 -9.66 -15.59
CA CYS A 63 -14.40 -10.99 -15.99
C CYS A 63 -14.13 -11.33 -17.47
N THR A 64 -13.73 -10.34 -18.29
CA THR A 64 -13.27 -10.57 -19.67
C THR A 64 -11.90 -11.25 -19.72
N TYR A 65 -11.12 -11.14 -18.64
CA TYR A 65 -9.75 -11.65 -18.60
C TYR A 65 -9.65 -12.81 -17.61
N PRO A 66 -8.90 -13.87 -17.93
CA PRO A 66 -8.56 -14.91 -16.97
C PRO A 66 -7.68 -14.32 -15.85
N VAL A 67 -7.68 -14.97 -14.69
CA VAL A 67 -6.93 -14.51 -13.49
C VAL A 67 -5.45 -14.29 -13.82
N SER A 68 -4.85 -15.17 -14.63
CA SER A 68 -3.44 -15.11 -15.03
C SER A 68 -3.06 -13.86 -15.85
N GLN A 69 -4.04 -13.16 -16.42
CA GLN A 69 -3.84 -11.94 -17.19
C GLN A 69 -4.18 -10.67 -16.41
N LEU A 70 -4.60 -10.82 -15.15
CA LEU A 70 -4.99 -9.72 -14.29
C LEU A 70 -3.94 -9.51 -13.21
N GLU A 71 -3.78 -8.26 -12.83
CA GLU A 71 -3.02 -7.82 -11.68
C GLU A 71 -3.92 -6.92 -10.84
N LEU A 72 -4.07 -7.20 -9.55
CA LEU A 72 -4.74 -6.30 -8.62
C LEU A 72 -3.69 -5.40 -7.96
N ARG A 73 -3.74 -4.11 -8.27
CA ARG A 73 -2.81 -3.11 -7.72
C ARG A 73 -3.51 -2.32 -6.64
N TYR A 74 -2.97 -2.34 -5.43
CA TYR A 74 -3.40 -1.44 -4.37
C TYR A 74 -2.46 -0.25 -4.28
N THR A 75 -3.04 0.94 -4.21
CA THR A 75 -2.35 2.19 -3.91
C THR A 75 -2.90 2.73 -2.60
N MET A 76 -2.01 3.06 -1.68
CA MET A 76 -2.36 3.69 -0.42
C MET A 76 -1.83 5.11 -0.40
N HIS A 77 -2.68 6.04 0.02
CA HIS A 77 -2.31 7.40 0.37
C HIS A 77 -2.58 7.59 1.85
N LEU A 78 -1.52 7.85 2.61
CA LEU A 78 -1.60 8.22 4.03
C LEU A 78 -1.26 9.69 4.18
N ARG A 79 -2.18 10.44 4.80
CA ARG A 79 -2.01 11.85 5.14
C ARG A 79 -1.58 12.00 6.59
N ASN A 80 -1.07 13.19 6.91
CA ASN A 80 -0.61 13.55 8.25
C ASN A 80 -1.68 13.59 9.34
N ASP A 81 -2.97 13.68 8.99
CA ASP A 81 -4.08 13.57 9.93
C ASP A 81 -4.47 12.12 10.23
N ASN A 82 -3.62 11.15 9.84
CA ASN A 82 -3.87 9.71 9.84
C ASN A 82 -5.04 9.29 8.96
N SER A 83 -5.59 10.17 8.13
CA SER A 83 -6.56 9.75 7.13
C SER A 83 -5.85 8.92 6.07
N MET A 84 -6.44 7.76 5.81
CA MET A 84 -5.93 6.80 4.87
C MET A 84 -6.94 6.60 3.76
N TYR A 85 -6.43 6.59 2.53
CA TYR A 85 -7.21 6.24 1.37
C TYR A 85 -6.55 5.07 0.66
N PHE A 86 -7.25 3.94 0.67
CA PHE A 86 -6.91 2.77 -0.12
C PHE A 86 -7.73 2.75 -1.39
N ARG A 87 -7.04 2.63 -2.52
CA ARG A 87 -7.63 2.36 -3.82
C ARG A 87 -7.01 1.11 -4.42
N GLY A 88 -7.84 0.18 -4.88
CA GLY A 88 -7.43 -0.92 -5.73
C GLY A 88 -7.82 -0.64 -7.19
N ASP A 89 -7.03 -1.14 -8.13
CA ASP A 89 -7.38 -1.17 -9.54
C ASP A 89 -6.90 -2.48 -10.15
N PHE A 90 -7.71 -3.07 -11.02
CA PHE A 90 -7.26 -4.17 -11.85
C PHE A 90 -6.51 -3.65 -13.08
N TYR A 91 -5.46 -4.36 -13.44
CA TYR A 91 -4.65 -4.09 -14.61
C TYR A 91 -4.46 -5.37 -15.44
N SER A 92 -4.36 -5.21 -16.76
CA SER A 92 -3.97 -6.29 -17.67
C SER A 92 -3.10 -5.71 -18.78
N ASP A 93 -2.02 -6.42 -19.16
CA ASP A 93 -1.22 -6.08 -20.35
C ASP A 93 -1.94 -6.40 -21.66
N TYR A 94 -3.03 -7.17 -21.60
CA TYR A 94 -3.86 -7.54 -22.75
C TYR A 94 -5.00 -6.56 -23.01
N LYS A 95 -5.05 -5.46 -22.25
CA LYS A 95 -6.08 -4.43 -22.45
C LYS A 95 -5.92 -3.71 -23.79
N PRO A 96 -7.02 -3.24 -24.40
CA PRO A 96 -6.96 -2.40 -25.59
C PRO A 96 -6.11 -1.13 -25.35
N PRO A 97 -5.38 -0.64 -26.36
CA PRO A 97 -4.51 0.53 -26.24
C PRO A 97 -5.29 1.86 -26.29
N ILE A 98 -6.36 1.97 -25.51
CA ILE A 98 -7.15 3.20 -25.34
C ILE A 98 -6.78 3.87 -24.00
N PHE A 99 -6.72 5.19 -24.01
CA PHE A 99 -6.44 5.99 -22.82
C PHE A 99 -7.54 7.04 -22.63
N PRO A 100 -8.10 7.20 -21.40
CA PRO A 100 -7.91 6.34 -20.24
C PRO A 100 -8.64 4.99 -20.41
N TYR A 101 -8.08 3.91 -19.87
CA TYR A 101 -8.76 2.62 -19.76
C TYR A 101 -8.81 2.25 -18.29
N GLU A 102 -10.03 2.17 -17.76
CA GLU A 102 -10.34 1.82 -16.38
C GLU A 102 -11.05 0.46 -16.40
N MET A 103 -10.57 -0.48 -15.56
CA MET A 103 -11.20 -1.79 -15.45
C MET A 103 -12.28 -1.76 -14.38
N TYR A 104 -13.51 -2.09 -14.75
CA TYR A 104 -14.62 -2.26 -13.83
C TYR A 104 -14.60 -3.66 -13.23
N VAL A 105 -14.79 -3.73 -11.92
CA VAL A 105 -14.83 -4.99 -11.18
C VAL A 105 -16.16 -5.70 -11.44
N SER A 106 -16.11 -6.90 -11.99
CA SER A 106 -17.30 -7.74 -12.16
C SER A 106 -17.83 -8.24 -10.82
N ASP A 107 -19.10 -8.59 -10.80
CA ASP A 107 -19.79 -9.30 -9.72
C ASP A 107 -19.15 -10.65 -9.33
N ILE A 108 -18.50 -11.34 -10.27
CA ILE A 108 -17.76 -12.59 -9.98
C ILE A 108 -16.47 -12.35 -9.18
N ASP A 109 -15.99 -11.11 -9.11
CA ASP A 109 -14.79 -10.73 -8.37
C ASP A 109 -15.18 -10.08 -7.04
N ARG A 110 -14.64 -10.64 -5.95
CA ARG A 110 -14.75 -10.09 -4.60
C ARG A 110 -13.37 -9.74 -4.08
N VAL A 111 -13.25 -8.54 -3.54
CA VAL A 111 -12.00 -8.00 -3.03
C VAL A 111 -12.22 -7.53 -1.60
N GLU A 112 -11.37 -8.00 -0.68
CA GLU A 112 -11.50 -7.78 0.76
C GLU A 112 -10.14 -7.45 1.36
N ILE A 113 -10.15 -6.60 2.38
CA ILE A 113 -9.00 -6.38 3.25
C ILE A 113 -9.37 -6.87 4.65
N VAL A 114 -8.58 -7.77 5.23
CA VAL A 114 -8.73 -8.19 6.62
C VAL A 114 -7.70 -7.45 7.45
N GLN A 115 -8.17 -6.66 8.41
CA GLN A 115 -7.31 -5.95 9.35
C GLN A 115 -7.52 -6.55 10.74
N ASP A 116 -6.48 -7.12 11.34
CA ASP A 116 -6.52 -7.71 12.69
C ASP A 116 -7.70 -8.69 12.90
N GLY A 117 -8.08 -9.41 11.84
CA GLY A 117 -9.21 -10.36 11.81
C GLY A 117 -10.58 -9.76 11.49
N VAL A 118 -10.69 -8.45 11.25
CA VAL A 118 -11.92 -7.76 10.83
C VAL A 118 -11.93 -7.63 9.31
N VAL A 119 -13.00 -8.11 8.67
CA VAL A 119 -13.17 -8.02 7.21
C VAL A 119 -13.70 -6.64 6.84
N HIS A 120 -12.98 -5.94 5.98
CA HIS A 120 -13.39 -4.73 5.30
C HIS A 120 -13.72 -5.08 3.85
N SER A 121 -14.95 -4.81 3.45
CA SER A 121 -15.39 -4.90 2.06
C SER A 121 -15.33 -3.53 1.40
N ARG A 122 -15.11 -3.50 0.08
CA ARG A 122 -15.13 -2.27 -0.71
C ARG A 122 -16.48 -1.55 -0.60
N GLU A 123 -16.45 -0.22 -0.53
CA GLU A 123 -17.69 0.58 -0.43
C GLU A 123 -18.49 0.63 -1.74
N ASN A 124 -17.80 0.54 -2.88
CA ASN A 124 -18.40 0.68 -4.20
C ASN A 124 -18.30 -0.64 -5.00
N LEU A 125 -19.38 -1.01 -5.68
CA LEU A 125 -19.41 -2.17 -6.59
C LEU A 125 -18.59 -1.94 -7.86
N SER A 126 -18.46 -0.69 -8.34
CA SER A 126 -17.69 -0.36 -9.54
C SER A 126 -16.24 0.00 -9.29
N GLY A 127 -15.88 0.35 -8.05
CA GLY A 127 -14.51 0.68 -7.62
C GLY A 127 -13.97 -0.29 -6.58
N ILE A 128 -12.74 -0.06 -6.13
CA ILE A 128 -12.13 -0.77 -5.01
C ILE A 128 -11.61 0.31 -4.06
N GLU A 129 -12.43 0.70 -3.10
CA GLU A 129 -12.12 1.75 -2.13
C GLU A 129 -12.44 1.26 -0.72
N PHE A 130 -11.52 1.53 0.22
CA PHE A 130 -11.64 1.11 1.61
C PHE A 130 -11.29 2.29 2.56
N PRO A 131 -12.26 3.15 2.90
CA PRO A 131 -11.98 4.37 3.67
C PRO A 131 -11.94 4.16 5.18
N THR A 132 -12.28 2.98 5.68
CA THR A 132 -12.38 2.70 7.13
C THR A 132 -11.22 1.88 7.69
N ILE A 133 -10.13 1.71 6.93
CA ILE A 133 -8.97 0.96 7.39
C ILE A 133 -8.13 1.85 8.30
N ASP A 134 -7.78 1.35 9.48
CA ASP A 134 -6.90 2.06 10.42
C ASP A 134 -5.45 1.77 10.04
N ALA A 135 -4.65 2.83 9.94
CA ALA A 135 -3.22 2.77 9.62
C ALA A 135 -2.37 2.01 10.65
N MET A 136 -2.86 1.91 11.88
CA MET A 136 -2.13 1.39 13.04
C MET A 136 -2.44 -0.07 13.36
N GLY A 137 -3.17 -0.77 12.48
CA GLY A 137 -3.38 -2.21 12.56
C GLY A 137 -2.07 -3.01 12.59
N ALA A 138 -2.10 -4.16 13.25
CA ALA A 138 -0.92 -5.01 13.47
C ALA A 138 -0.70 -6.05 12.36
N MET A 139 -1.70 -6.28 11.52
CA MET A 139 -1.62 -7.14 10.35
C MET A 139 -2.74 -6.79 9.35
N TYR A 140 -2.38 -6.83 8.07
CA TYR A 140 -3.29 -6.60 6.95
C TYR A 140 -3.20 -7.77 5.97
N GLU A 141 -4.34 -8.28 5.55
CA GLU A 141 -4.45 -9.32 4.54
C GLU A 141 -5.28 -8.80 3.37
N PHE A 142 -4.74 -8.86 2.16
CA PHE A 142 -5.40 -8.42 0.94
C PHE A 142 -5.83 -9.67 0.18
N ASN A 143 -7.14 -9.89 0.10
CA ASN A 143 -7.74 -11.08 -0.50
C ASN A 143 -8.48 -10.70 -1.79
N TRP A 144 -8.25 -11.50 -2.83
CA TRP A 144 -9.00 -11.45 -4.07
C TRP A 144 -9.60 -12.82 -4.36
N TYR A 145 -10.92 -12.86 -4.42
CA TYR A 145 -11.70 -14.02 -4.79
C TYR A 145 -12.31 -13.85 -6.18
N ARG A 146 -12.41 -14.96 -6.91
CA ARG A 146 -13.18 -15.07 -8.16
C ARG A 146 -14.08 -16.28 -8.09
N ASN A 147 -15.38 -16.11 -8.34
CA ASN A 147 -16.38 -17.17 -8.18
C ASN A 147 -16.29 -17.86 -6.80
N ASP A 148 -16.10 -17.06 -5.75
CA ASP A 148 -15.89 -17.50 -4.37
C ASP A 148 -14.61 -18.30 -4.08
N GLU A 149 -13.73 -18.49 -5.07
CA GLU A 149 -12.41 -19.12 -4.87
C GLU A 149 -11.33 -18.05 -4.66
N LEU A 150 -10.42 -18.28 -3.70
CA LEU A 150 -9.31 -17.37 -3.45
C LEU A 150 -8.28 -17.49 -4.58
N VAL A 151 -8.13 -16.44 -5.38
CA VAL A 151 -7.24 -16.42 -6.56
C VAL A 151 -6.05 -15.48 -6.40
N GLY A 152 -6.11 -14.57 -5.42
CA GLY A 152 -5.01 -13.69 -5.04
C GLY A 152 -4.97 -13.44 -3.55
N TYR A 153 -3.77 -13.42 -2.98
CA TYR A 153 -3.54 -13.19 -1.55
C TYR A 153 -2.18 -12.55 -1.31
N THR A 154 -2.16 -11.56 -0.42
CA THR A 154 -0.91 -11.04 0.14
C THR A 154 -1.14 -10.51 1.55
N THR A 155 -0.13 -10.62 2.40
CA THR A 155 -0.15 -10.03 3.75
C THR A 155 0.83 -8.88 3.86
N LEU A 156 0.63 -8.05 4.88
CA LEU A 156 1.56 -7.04 5.31
C LEU A 156 1.41 -6.84 6.82
N ASP A 157 2.50 -6.99 7.57
CA ASP A 157 2.47 -6.77 9.02
C ASP A 157 2.13 -5.31 9.38
N ARG A 158 2.66 -4.34 8.63
CA ARG A 158 2.52 -2.92 8.95
C ARG A 158 2.42 -2.05 7.72
N LEU A 159 1.46 -1.12 7.74
CA LEU A 159 1.38 -0.06 6.74
C LEU A 159 2.44 1.02 6.98
N PRO A 160 2.79 1.82 5.94
CA PRO A 160 3.63 2.99 6.14
C PRO A 160 3.07 3.93 7.20
N GLU A 161 3.96 4.56 7.97
CA GLU A 161 3.62 5.53 9.01
C GLU A 161 3.52 6.97 8.44
N PRO A 162 2.66 7.83 9.03
CA PRO A 162 2.49 9.21 8.61
C PRO A 162 3.74 10.03 8.94
N ILE A 163 4.03 11.06 8.15
CA ILE A 163 5.24 11.88 8.31
C ILE A 163 4.93 13.00 9.30
N SER A 164 5.29 12.81 10.57
CA SER A 164 4.91 13.71 11.66
C SER A 164 6.06 14.59 12.17
N ASP A 165 5.73 15.54 13.06
CA ASP A 165 6.66 16.46 13.74
C ASP A 165 7.60 17.23 12.79
N ILE A 166 7.04 17.69 11.67
CA ILE A 166 7.80 18.40 10.65
C ILE A 166 8.20 19.78 11.18
N SER A 167 9.50 20.04 11.16
CA SER A 167 10.11 21.32 11.50
C SER A 167 10.97 21.82 10.35
N ILE A 168 10.85 23.10 10.06
CA ILE A 168 11.50 23.75 8.93
C ILE A 168 12.30 24.93 9.47
N ASN A 169 13.56 25.03 9.05
CA ASN A 169 14.44 26.16 9.38
C ASN A 169 15.10 26.67 8.11
N SER A 170 15.00 27.98 7.86
CA SER A 170 15.75 28.69 6.83
C SER A 170 16.97 29.39 7.44
N TYR A 171 18.12 29.25 6.80
CA TYR A 171 19.39 29.80 7.26
C TYR A 171 19.93 30.79 6.22
N GLU A 172 19.77 32.08 6.51
CA GLU A 172 20.14 33.16 5.60
C GLU A 172 21.63 33.18 5.25
N LEU A 173 22.52 33.02 6.24
CA LEU A 173 23.97 33.04 6.05
C LEU A 173 24.49 31.95 5.10
N THR A 174 23.81 30.81 5.05
CA THR A 174 24.19 29.65 4.23
C THR A 174 23.26 29.44 3.05
N ASN A 175 22.24 30.29 2.87
CA ASN A 175 21.16 30.14 1.89
C ASN A 175 20.52 28.74 1.89
N SER A 176 20.49 28.08 3.04
CA SER A 176 20.06 26.69 3.14
C SER A 176 18.75 26.57 3.89
N VAL A 177 17.93 25.63 3.45
CA VAL A 177 16.70 25.23 4.14
C VAL A 177 16.93 23.83 4.67
N ARG A 178 16.62 23.63 5.95
CA ARG A 178 16.63 22.34 6.60
C ARG A 178 15.21 21.95 6.99
N ILE A 179 14.81 20.77 6.56
CA ILE A 179 13.56 20.12 6.92
C ILE A 179 13.90 18.93 7.80
N GLN A 180 13.20 18.75 8.91
CA GLN A 180 13.35 17.62 9.81
C GLN A 180 11.97 17.09 10.21
N TRP A 181 11.82 15.78 10.35
CA TRP A 181 10.58 15.11 10.74
C TRP A 181 10.87 13.98 11.73
N SER A 182 9.83 13.36 12.28
CA SER A 182 9.92 12.10 13.01
C SER A 182 9.95 10.95 12.01
N ALA A 183 11.07 10.21 11.97
CA ALA A 183 11.24 9.04 11.09
C ALA A 183 10.91 7.73 11.80
N ALA A 184 10.23 6.84 11.09
CA ALA A 184 10.14 5.43 11.44
C ALA A 184 11.46 4.72 11.06
N SER A 185 11.93 3.82 11.92
CA SER A 185 13.27 3.21 11.80
C SER A 185 13.46 2.27 10.59
N ASP A 186 12.36 1.81 10.02
CA ASP A 186 12.26 0.87 8.89
C ASP A 186 11.82 1.55 7.59
N HIS A 187 11.76 2.88 7.57
CA HIS A 187 11.35 3.65 6.40
C HIS A 187 12.53 4.33 5.71
N ARG A 188 12.41 4.44 4.39
CA ARG A 188 13.23 5.33 3.56
C ARG A 188 12.39 6.51 3.12
N TYR A 189 13.00 7.69 3.18
CA TYR A 189 12.37 8.94 2.77
C TYR A 189 13.07 9.52 1.55
N ASP A 190 12.29 10.11 0.65
CA ASP A 190 12.78 10.90 -0.48
C ASP A 190 12.02 12.24 -0.46
N ILE A 191 12.68 13.35 -0.82
CA ILE A 191 12.04 14.67 -0.90
C ILE A 191 12.05 15.13 -2.36
N ASP A 192 10.88 15.49 -2.84
CA ASP A 192 10.70 16.13 -4.15
C ASP A 192 10.53 17.63 -3.93
N ILE A 193 11.53 18.43 -4.33
CA ILE A 193 11.52 19.89 -4.24
C ILE A 193 11.02 20.45 -5.57
N HIS A 194 9.84 21.07 -5.56
CA HIS A 194 9.14 21.49 -6.78
C HIS A 194 9.50 22.91 -7.19
N SER A 195 8.88 23.91 -6.56
CA SER A 195 8.93 25.29 -7.04
C SER A 195 9.12 26.31 -5.92
N LEU A 196 9.83 27.39 -6.23
CA LEU A 196 9.92 28.61 -5.44
C LEU A 196 8.92 29.62 -6.00
N ARG A 197 8.04 30.13 -5.14
CA ARG A 197 7.10 31.21 -5.48
C ARG A 197 7.32 32.38 -4.55
N CYS A 198 7.46 33.58 -5.13
CA CYS A 198 7.54 34.82 -4.37
C CYS A 198 6.46 35.79 -4.80
N TYR A 199 6.01 36.58 -3.83
CA TYR A 199 4.91 37.51 -3.97
C TYR A 199 5.40 38.94 -3.73
N SER A 200 4.85 39.88 -4.49
CA SER A 200 5.03 41.32 -4.26
C SER A 200 3.66 41.98 -4.37
N ASN A 201 3.27 42.73 -3.35
CA ASN A 201 1.96 43.33 -3.18
C ASN A 201 0.79 42.34 -3.32
N GLY A 202 1.01 41.08 -2.92
CA GLY A 202 0.02 40.00 -2.99
C GLY A 202 -0.07 39.27 -4.33
N ASP A 203 0.60 39.75 -5.37
CA ASP A 203 0.67 39.09 -6.68
C ASP A 203 1.93 38.23 -6.80
N VAL A 204 1.83 37.12 -7.54
CA VAL A 204 2.99 36.26 -7.85
C VAL A 204 3.96 37.05 -8.73
N ALA A 205 5.10 37.43 -8.16
CA ALA A 205 6.14 38.20 -8.84
C ALA A 205 7.27 37.30 -9.39
N LEU A 206 7.49 36.14 -8.76
CA LEU A 206 8.46 35.14 -9.20
C LEU A 206 7.88 33.74 -9.06
N SER A 207 8.09 32.89 -10.07
CA SER A 207 7.84 31.44 -9.99
C SER A 207 8.98 30.73 -10.70
N LYS A 208 9.71 29.88 -9.98
CA LYS A 208 10.83 29.09 -10.51
C LYS A 208 10.68 27.63 -10.14
N GLU A 209 10.89 26.76 -11.11
CA GLU A 209 11.03 25.32 -10.86
C GLU A 209 12.44 25.01 -10.34
N SER A 210 12.53 23.94 -9.55
CA SER A 210 13.78 23.42 -9.01
C SER A 210 14.65 22.83 -10.12
N LYS A 211 15.93 23.23 -10.14
CA LYS A 211 16.94 22.61 -11.02
C LYS A 211 17.34 21.20 -10.57
N GLN A 212 17.05 20.83 -9.32
CA GLN A 212 17.38 19.55 -8.71
C GLN A 212 16.15 19.04 -7.96
N PRO A 213 15.15 18.50 -8.67
CA PRO A 213 13.86 18.22 -8.05
C PRO A 213 13.92 17.07 -7.04
N ASN A 214 14.81 16.09 -7.22
CA ASN A 214 14.78 14.86 -6.40
C ASN A 214 15.95 14.82 -5.41
N TYR A 215 15.63 14.75 -4.12
CA TYR A 215 16.58 14.64 -3.02
C TYR A 215 16.39 13.32 -2.28
N ILE A 216 17.32 12.39 -2.48
CA ILE A 216 17.32 11.11 -1.74
C ILE A 216 17.85 11.36 -0.33
N VAL A 217 17.03 11.08 0.67
CA VAL A 217 17.47 11.12 2.07
C VAL A 217 18.17 9.80 2.38
N SER A 218 19.37 9.88 2.95
CA SER A 218 20.12 8.66 3.32
C SER A 218 19.33 7.84 4.34
N GLU A 219 19.47 6.52 4.30
CA GLU A 219 18.73 5.60 5.17
C GLU A 219 18.93 5.94 6.65
N GLY A 220 17.82 5.97 7.41
CA GLY A 220 17.81 6.28 8.85
C GLY A 220 17.95 7.76 9.20
N PHE A 221 18.03 8.67 8.22
CA PHE A 221 18.01 10.11 8.47
C PHE A 221 16.58 10.66 8.36
N ALA A 222 16.20 11.45 9.36
CA ALA A 222 14.90 12.13 9.44
C ALA A 222 14.99 13.63 9.11
N PHE A 223 15.99 14.01 8.31
CA PHE A 223 16.17 15.39 7.90
C PHE A 223 16.80 15.49 6.52
N ALA A 224 16.52 16.58 5.83
CA ALA A 224 17.18 16.98 4.60
C ALA A 224 17.61 18.44 4.71
N SER A 225 18.71 18.78 4.06
CA SER A 225 19.13 20.17 3.90
C SER A 225 19.47 20.40 2.44
N PHE A 226 18.96 21.48 1.88
CA PHE A 226 19.24 21.91 0.52
C PHE A 226 19.56 23.40 0.49
N ASP A 227 20.24 23.84 -0.57
CA ASP A 227 20.67 25.22 -0.77
C ASP A 227 19.85 25.89 -1.89
N LEU A 228 19.35 27.09 -1.64
CA LEU A 228 18.52 27.83 -2.61
C LEU A 228 19.31 28.19 -3.88
N LEU A 229 20.62 28.41 -3.78
CA LEU A 229 21.43 28.81 -4.91
C LEU A 229 21.51 27.68 -5.95
N SER A 230 21.68 26.44 -5.49
CA SER A 230 21.76 25.24 -6.33
C SER A 230 20.43 24.93 -7.00
N HIS A 231 19.31 25.15 -6.30
CA HIS A 231 17.96 24.87 -6.82
C HIS A 231 17.41 25.95 -7.72
N TYR A 232 17.54 27.22 -7.33
CA TYR A 232 16.81 28.34 -7.95
C TYR A 232 17.74 29.46 -8.44
N ASN A 233 19.04 29.38 -8.13
CA ASN A 233 20.02 30.45 -8.37
C ASN A 233 19.57 31.76 -7.71
N GLU A 234 19.12 31.65 -6.46
CA GLU A 234 18.65 32.76 -5.60
C GLU A 234 19.30 32.66 -4.22
N THR A 235 19.38 33.79 -3.52
CA THR A 235 19.78 33.87 -2.11
C THR A 235 18.61 34.33 -1.25
N ILE A 236 18.56 33.94 0.02
CA ILE A 236 17.47 34.35 0.92
C ILE A 236 17.45 35.87 1.08
N GLU A 237 18.62 36.49 1.26
CA GLU A 237 18.76 37.95 1.35
C GLU A 237 18.25 38.65 0.09
N GLY A 238 18.66 38.19 -1.10
CA GLY A 238 18.22 38.78 -2.37
C GLY A 238 16.71 38.63 -2.59
N LEU A 239 16.10 37.54 -2.11
CA LEU A 239 14.66 37.38 -2.15
C LEU A 239 13.95 38.36 -1.20
N LYS A 240 14.46 38.56 0.02
CA LYS A 240 13.89 39.50 1.01
C LYS A 240 13.95 40.96 0.56
N GLU A 241 14.97 41.34 -0.19
CA GLU A 241 15.10 42.70 -0.71
C GLU A 241 14.08 43.03 -1.80
N ASN A 242 13.58 42.02 -2.52
CA ASN A 242 12.79 42.21 -3.73
C ASN A 242 11.32 41.75 -3.61
N TYR A 243 10.98 40.95 -2.60
CA TYR A 243 9.66 40.34 -2.45
C TYR A 243 9.18 40.41 -1.01
N ASP A 244 7.86 40.41 -0.83
CA ASP A 244 7.23 40.49 0.50
C ASP A 244 7.17 39.12 1.19
N GLN A 245 7.04 38.07 0.39
CA GLN A 245 6.91 36.70 0.87
C GLN A 245 7.50 35.74 -0.17
N CYS A 246 8.20 34.71 0.28
CA CYS A 246 8.64 33.62 -0.58
C CYS A 246 8.37 32.26 0.08
N SER A 247 7.88 31.30 -0.72
CA SER A 247 7.62 29.94 -0.27
C SER A 247 8.11 28.90 -1.27
N ILE A 248 8.46 27.72 -0.77
CA ILE A 248 8.84 26.56 -1.59
C ILE A 248 7.78 25.47 -1.42
N LEU A 249 7.33 24.91 -2.53
CA LEU A 249 6.51 23.70 -2.56
C LEU A 249 7.44 22.47 -2.63
N ALA A 250 7.27 21.53 -1.70
CA ALA A 250 7.99 20.26 -1.69
C ALA A 250 7.09 19.11 -1.22
N ASP A 251 7.43 17.87 -1.55
CA ASP A 251 6.77 16.67 -1.02
C ASP A 251 7.80 15.78 -0.31
N ILE A 252 7.47 15.30 0.89
CA ILE A 252 8.20 14.20 1.53
C ILE A 252 7.46 12.91 1.22
N ASN A 253 8.18 11.92 0.68
CA ASN A 253 7.66 10.59 0.39
C ASN A 253 8.35 9.57 1.30
N GLY A 254 7.57 8.83 2.10
CA GLY A 254 8.05 7.72 2.90
C GLY A 254 7.67 6.37 2.27
N ARG A 255 8.61 5.43 2.25
CA ARG A 255 8.40 4.04 1.83
C ARG A 255 8.91 3.12 2.92
N ASN A 256 8.09 2.18 3.36
CA ASN A 256 8.53 1.17 4.32
C ASN A 256 9.36 0.10 3.58
N LEU A 257 10.63 -0.04 3.97
CA LEU A 257 11.60 -0.96 3.36
C LEU A 257 11.35 -2.43 3.72
N LEU A 258 10.58 -2.66 4.79
CA LEU A 258 10.21 -3.99 5.27
C LEU A 258 8.81 -4.41 4.81
N SER A 259 8.17 -3.64 3.92
CA SER A 259 6.89 -4.00 3.29
C SER A 259 7.08 -5.11 2.26
N VAL A 260 7.51 -6.28 2.70
CA VAL A 260 7.61 -7.46 1.86
C VAL A 260 6.40 -8.33 2.19
N PRO A 261 5.56 -8.68 1.20
CA PRO A 261 4.54 -9.71 1.37
C PRO A 261 5.11 -10.96 2.05
N ASP A 262 4.64 -11.30 3.25
CA ASP A 262 5.13 -12.50 3.96
C ASP A 262 4.61 -13.79 3.29
N GLN A 263 3.46 -13.69 2.62
CA GLN A 263 2.85 -14.75 1.83
C GLN A 263 2.24 -14.16 0.56
N HIS A 264 2.34 -14.87 -0.56
CA HIS A 264 1.86 -14.39 -1.83
C HIS A 264 1.28 -15.51 -2.70
N ILE A 265 0.04 -15.34 -3.15
CA ILE A 265 -0.62 -16.16 -4.17
C ILE A 265 -1.24 -15.22 -5.20
N GLY A 266 -1.18 -15.58 -6.48
CA GLY A 266 -1.76 -14.76 -7.55
C GLY A 266 -0.93 -13.51 -7.85
N ASN A 267 -1.53 -12.51 -8.49
CA ASN A 267 -0.83 -11.31 -8.96
C ASN A 267 -1.42 -10.07 -8.26
N ILE A 268 -0.96 -9.81 -7.03
CA ILE A 268 -1.33 -8.63 -6.24
C ILE A 268 -0.09 -7.77 -6.00
N THR A 269 -0.16 -6.49 -6.33
CA THR A 269 0.92 -5.52 -6.10
C THR A 269 0.48 -4.47 -5.10
N LEU A 270 1.29 -4.24 -4.07
CA LEU A 270 1.06 -3.22 -3.05
C LEU A 270 2.00 -2.02 -3.26
N ASN A 271 1.43 -0.87 -3.62
CA ASN A 271 2.15 0.38 -3.83
C ASN A 271 1.82 1.36 -2.70
N PHE A 272 2.42 1.13 -1.54
CA PHE A 272 2.13 1.91 -0.33
C PHE A 272 3.24 2.93 -0.08
N LYS A 273 2.83 4.20 0.04
CA LYS A 273 3.72 5.31 0.40
C LYS A 273 2.99 6.26 1.34
N SER A 274 3.70 6.80 2.32
CA SER A 274 3.29 8.04 2.98
C SER A 274 3.77 9.21 2.14
N ASN A 275 2.93 10.23 2.00
CA ASN A 275 3.27 11.43 1.23
C ASN A 275 2.73 12.64 1.97
N GLU A 276 3.59 13.62 2.19
CA GLU A 276 3.21 14.90 2.78
C GLU A 276 3.69 16.06 1.93
N THR A 277 2.76 16.91 1.53
CA THR A 277 3.04 18.16 0.82
C THR A 277 3.33 19.28 1.78
N LEU A 278 4.45 19.97 1.57
CA LEU A 278 4.95 21.07 2.37
C LEU A 278 4.95 22.38 1.61
N TYR A 279 4.45 23.41 2.28
CA TYR A 279 4.66 24.81 1.90
C TYR A 279 5.68 25.43 2.87
N ILE A 280 6.92 25.49 2.43
CA ILE A 280 8.06 25.98 3.21
C ILE A 280 8.13 27.49 3.05
N GLU A 281 7.64 28.23 4.05
CA GLU A 281 7.80 29.69 4.12
C GLU A 281 9.26 30.04 4.42
N LEU A 282 9.87 30.87 3.56
CA LEU A 282 11.24 31.33 3.75
C LEU A 282 11.30 32.55 4.66
N PHE A 283 10.34 33.45 4.49
CA PHE A 283 10.09 34.68 5.24
C PHE A 283 8.73 35.28 4.85
#